data_AF-A0ABD4TDP8-F1
#
_entry.id   AF-A0ABD4TDP8-F1
#
_cell.length_a   1.000
_cell.length_b   1.000
_cell.length_c   1.000
_cell.angle_alpha   90.00
_cell.angle_beta   90.00
_cell.angle_gamma   90.00
#
_symmetry.space_group_name_H-M   'P 1'
#
loop_
_entity.id
_entity.type
_entity.pdbx_description
1 polymer ?
#
loop_
_entity_poly.entity_id
_entity_poly.type
_entity_poly.pdbx_seq_one_letter_code
_entity_poly.pdbx_strand_id
1 'polypeptide(L)'
;MNGLQIETMQQMLAIVTLLLGALLIGVIYNAYRIVRQPTLLLFVYGLFTLVVGITFADIVSIFTPDAFIIAWSAVFSRIVVILGLCVMAYGILRG
;
A
#
# COMPACT_ATOMS: atom_id res chain seq x y z
N MET A 1 28.36 -0.23 -14.36
CA MET A 1 27.93 -1.19 -13.32
C MET A 1 27.08 -0.50 -12.25
N ASN A 2 26.01 0.24 -12.62
CA ASN A 2 25.25 1.07 -11.65
C ASN A 2 23.72 0.89 -11.66
N GLY A 3 23.10 0.31 -12.68
CA GLY A 3 21.63 0.14 -12.71
C GLY A 3 21.13 -1.07 -11.92
N LEU A 4 21.78 -2.22 -12.10
CA LEU A 4 21.40 -3.50 -11.50
C LEU A 4 21.41 -3.48 -9.96
N GLN A 5 22.35 -2.76 -9.33
CA GLN A 5 22.40 -2.63 -7.87
C GLN A 5 21.26 -1.77 -7.31
N ILE A 6 20.88 -0.70 -8.03
CA ILE A 6 19.78 0.20 -7.63
C ILE A 6 18.45 -0.57 -7.70
N GLU A 7 18.26 -1.36 -8.76
CA GLU A 7 17.07 -2.17 -8.97
C GLU A 7 16.90 -3.24 -7.87
N THR A 8 17.99 -3.95 -7.52
CA THR A 8 17.97 -4.90 -6.39
C THR A 8 17.73 -4.23 -5.04
N MET A 9 18.26 -3.03 -4.83
CA MET A 9 18.05 -2.29 -3.57
C MET A 9 16.60 -1.80 -3.45
N GLN A 10 16.00 -1.35 -4.56
CA GLN A 10 14.59 -0.96 -4.61
C GLN A 10 13.66 -2.14 -4.36
N GLN A 11 13.93 -3.30 -4.96
CA GLN A 11 13.16 -4.52 -4.69
C GLN A 11 13.25 -4.97 -3.23
N MET A 12 14.45 -4.91 -2.63
CA MET A 12 14.62 -5.24 -1.21
C MET A 12 13.79 -4.31 -0.32
N LEU A 13 13.78 -3.00 -0.61
CA LEU A 13 12.94 -2.04 0.10
C LEU A 13 11.44 -2.32 -0.09
N ALA A 14 11.00 -2.68 -1.29
CA ALA A 14 9.61 -3.02 -1.58
C ALA A 14 9.13 -4.22 -0.75
N ILE A 15 9.96 -5.25 -0.61
CA ILE A 15 9.66 -6.43 0.22
C ILE A 15 9.54 -6.04 1.70
N VAL A 16 10.48 -5.25 2.21
CA VAL A 16 10.44 -4.76 3.60
C VAL A 16 9.19 -3.91 3.84
N THR A 17 8.82 -3.07 2.87
CA THR A 17 7.62 -2.22 2.92
C THR A 17 6.35 -3.06 2.95
N LEU A 18 6.27 -4.12 2.13
CA LEU A 18 5.16 -5.08 2.16
C LEU A 18 5.03 -5.79 3.51
N LEU A 19 6.14 -6.26 4.07
CA LEU A 19 6.16 -6.93 5.38
C LEU A 19 5.70 -5.99 6.50
N LEU A 20 6.25 -4.77 6.53
CA LEU A 20 5.85 -3.76 7.50
C LEU A 20 4.38 -3.37 7.33
N GLY A 21 3.91 -3.19 6.09
CA GLY A 21 2.52 -2.90 5.78
C GLY A 21 1.56 -3.99 6.27
N ALA A 22 1.88 -5.26 6.00
CA ALA A 22 1.10 -6.40 6.47
C ALA A 22 1.05 -6.48 8.02
N LEU A 23 2.18 -6.23 8.67
CA LEU A 23 2.29 -6.22 10.13
C LEU A 23 1.45 -5.09 10.74
N LEU A 24 1.50 -3.90 10.13
CA LEU A 24 0.73 -2.73 10.55
C LEU A 24 -0.78 -2.96 10.39
N ILE A 25 -1.21 -3.58 9.28
CA ILE A 25 -2.61 -4.01 9.09
C ILE A 25 -3.02 -4.99 10.20
N GLY A 26 -2.16 -5.97 10.52
CA GLY A 26 -2.41 -6.95 11.57
C GLY A 26 -2.56 -6.33 12.97
N VAL A 27 -1.70 -5.37 13.32
CA VAL A 27 -1.77 -4.65 14.61
C VAL A 27 -3.06 -3.84 14.71
N ILE A 28 -3.45 -3.11 13.66
CA ILE A 28 -4.68 -2.30 13.71
C ILE A 28 -5.92 -3.20 13.67
N TYR A 29 -5.89 -4.31 12.93
CA TYR A 29 -6.98 -5.30 12.98
C TYR A 29 -7.17 -5.84 14.39
N ASN A 30 -6.07 -6.13 15.10
CA ASN A 30 -6.15 -6.55 16.50
C ASN A 30 -6.70 -5.43 17.41
N ALA A 31 -6.29 -4.18 17.20
CA ALA A 31 -6.85 -3.02 17.92
C ALA A 31 -8.35 -2.84 17.65
N TYR A 32 -8.80 -3.03 16.39
CA TYR A 32 -10.22 -3.03 16.03
C TYR A 32 -10.99 -4.13 16.77
N ARG A 33 -10.43 -5.35 16.87
CA ARG A 33 -11.08 -6.46 17.59
C ARG A 33 -11.32 -6.12 19.06
N ILE A 34 -10.42 -5.35 19.68
CA ILE A 34 -10.48 -4.92 21.08
C ILE A 34 -11.48 -3.78 21.28
N VAL A 35 -11.45 -2.76 20.42
CA VAL A 35 -12.23 -1.52 20.61
C VAL A 35 -13.62 -1.57 19.95
N ARG A 36 -13.80 -2.40 18.90
CA ARG A 36 -15.04 -2.57 18.10
C ARG A 36 -15.64 -1.29 17.50
N GLN A 37 -14.90 -0.19 17.43
CA GLN A 37 -15.39 1.06 16.84
C GLN A 37 -15.42 0.96 15.30
N PRO A 38 -16.52 1.37 14.65
CA PRO A 38 -16.63 1.34 13.18
C PRO A 38 -15.60 2.26 12.49
N THR A 39 -15.17 3.32 13.19
CA THR A 39 -14.16 4.27 12.74
C THR A 39 -12.79 3.61 12.52
N LEU A 40 -12.38 2.74 13.44
CA LEU A 40 -11.14 1.96 13.33
C LEU A 40 -11.18 1.01 12.11
N LEU A 41 -12.35 0.50 11.77
CA LEU A 41 -12.55 -0.38 10.62
C LEU A 41 -12.32 0.37 9.29
N LEU A 42 -12.86 1.58 9.16
CA LEU A 42 -12.62 2.46 8.01
C LEU A 42 -11.14 2.84 7.91
N PHE A 43 -10.49 3.09 9.05
CA PHE A 43 -9.06 3.38 9.09
C PHE A 43 -8.22 2.19 8.62
N VAL A 44 -8.50 0.96 9.09
CA VAL A 44 -7.85 -0.28 8.60
C VAL A 44 -8.06 -0.44 7.10
N TYR A 45 -9.27 -0.20 6.60
CA TYR A 45 -9.58 -0.35 5.18
C TYR A 45 -8.84 0.68 4.32
N GLY A 46 -8.77 1.93 4.78
CA GLY A 46 -7.95 2.98 4.15
C GLY A 46 -6.47 2.61 4.13
N LEU A 47 -5.96 2.06 5.23
CA LEU A 47 -4.55 1.65 5.34
C LEU A 47 -4.21 0.46 4.46
N PHE A 48 -5.10 -0.52 4.39
CA PHE A 48 -4.98 -1.63 3.44
C PHE A 48 -4.94 -1.11 2.00
N THR A 49 -5.86 -0.23 1.63
CA THR A 49 -5.91 0.36 0.29
C THR A 49 -4.63 1.14 -0.03
N LEU A 50 -4.07 1.84 0.96
CA LEU A 50 -2.83 2.62 0.84
C LEU A 50 -1.62 1.70 0.62
N VAL A 51 -1.48 0.64 1.41
CA VAL A 51 -0.41 -0.36 1.27
C VAL A 51 -0.49 -1.02 -0.11
N VAL A 52 -1.67 -1.49 -0.51
CA VAL A 52 -1.90 -2.09 -1.84
C VAL A 52 -1.51 -1.10 -2.94
N GLY A 53 -1.95 0.15 -2.83
CA GLY A 53 -1.64 1.20 -3.79
C GLY A 53 -0.13 1.39 -3.96
N ILE A 54 0.62 1.57 -2.87
CA ILE A 54 2.08 1.76 -2.92
C ILE A 54 2.77 0.57 -3.59
N THR A 55 2.39 -0.66 -3.22
CA THR A 55 3.12 -1.86 -3.65
C THR A 55 2.66 -2.39 -5.01
N PHE A 56 1.54 -1.87 -5.55
CA PHE A 56 0.96 -2.36 -6.80
C PHE A 56 1.92 -2.22 -8.00
N ALA A 57 2.52 -1.04 -8.17
CA ALA A 57 3.45 -0.80 -9.27
C ALA A 57 4.72 -1.65 -9.15
N ASP A 58 5.21 -1.88 -7.92
CA ASP A 58 6.36 -2.74 -7.65
C ASP A 58 6.07 -4.22 -7.95
N ILE A 59 4.85 -4.68 -7.70
CA ILE A 59 4.43 -6.04 -8.06
C ILE A 59 4.36 -6.17 -9.58
N VAL A 60 3.71 -5.22 -10.26
CA VAL A 60 3.53 -5.27 -11.73
C VAL A 60 4.87 -5.27 -12.48
N SER A 61 5.87 -4.53 -11.97
CA SER A 61 7.20 -4.49 -12.58
C SER A 61 7.98 -5.81 -12.48
N ILE A 62 7.67 -6.67 -11.50
CA ILE A 62 8.26 -8.01 -11.37
C ILE A 62 7.65 -8.99 -12.38
N PHE A 63 6.34 -8.88 -12.64
CA PHE A 63 5.61 -9.82 -13.51
C PHE A 63 5.64 -9.43 -14.99
N THR A 64 5.83 -8.16 -15.31
CA THR A 64 5.69 -7.65 -16.68
C THR A 64 6.84 -6.72 -17.03
N PRO A 65 7.72 -7.10 -17.99
CA PRO A 65 8.82 -6.24 -18.43
C PRO A 65 8.41 -5.16 -19.45
N ASP A 66 7.11 -5.06 -19.77
CA ASP A 66 6.60 -4.08 -20.73
C ASP A 66 6.54 -2.66 -20.11
N ALA A 67 7.28 -1.74 -20.71
CA ALA A 67 7.42 -0.37 -20.20
C ALA A 67 6.11 0.42 -20.19
N PHE A 68 5.19 0.13 -21.11
CA PHE A 68 3.89 0.79 -21.18
C PHE A 68 2.99 0.34 -20.03
N ILE A 69 2.93 -0.97 -19.76
CA ILE A 69 2.19 -1.53 -18.63
C ILE A 69 2.74 -1.01 -17.29
N ILE A 70 4.06 -0.95 -17.13
CA ILE A 70 4.71 -0.42 -15.91
C ILE A 70 4.30 1.04 -15.70
N ALA A 71 4.38 1.89 -16.73
CA ALA A 71 4.02 3.30 -16.61
C ALA A 71 2.55 3.50 -16.20
N TRP A 72 1.62 2.74 -16.79
CA TRP A 72 0.21 2.80 -16.42
C TRP A 72 -0.06 2.25 -15.02
N SER A 73 0.66 1.22 -14.59
CA SER A 73 0.54 0.68 -13.23
C SER A 73 0.97 1.70 -12.16
N ALA A 74 1.97 2.54 -12.45
CA ALA A 74 2.40 3.62 -11.56
C ALA A 74 1.32 4.72 -11.43
N VAL A 75 0.63 5.06 -12.52
CA VAL A 75 -0.50 6.00 -12.50
C VAL A 75 -1.66 5.40 -11.69
N PHE A 76 -1.99 4.13 -11.93
CA PHE A 76 -3.07 3.46 -11.21
C PHE A 76 -2.78 3.35 -9.71
N SER A 77 -1.54 2.96 -9.35
CA SER A 77 -1.03 2.94 -7.98
C SER A 77 -1.30 4.27 -7.25
N ARG A 78 -0.98 5.40 -7.89
CA ARG A 78 -1.22 6.74 -7.34
C ARG A 78 -2.70 7.01 -7.07
N ILE A 79 -3.58 6.62 -7.99
CA ILE A 79 -5.03 6.79 -7.82
C ILE A 79 -5.53 5.98 -6.61
N VAL A 80 -5.06 4.73 -6.47
CA VAL A 80 -5.43 3.86 -5.34
C VAL A 80 -4.94 4.44 -4.00
N VAL A 81 -3.72 4.99 -3.96
CA VAL A 81 -3.20 5.67 -2.77
C VAL A 81 -4.07 6.88 -2.38
N ILE A 82 -4.47 7.71 -3.36
CA ILE A 82 -5.36 8.85 -3.11
C ILE A 82 -6.70 8.38 -2.52
N LEU A 83 -7.28 7.32 -3.07
CA LEU A 83 -8.52 6.74 -2.53
C LEU A 83 -8.33 6.23 -1.09
N GLY A 84 -7.22 5.54 -0.80
CA GLY A 84 -6.90 5.09 0.55
C GLY A 84 -6.80 6.24 1.55
N LEU A 85 -6.17 7.35 1.16
CA LEU A 85 -6.10 8.58 1.97
C LEU A 85 -7.47 9.21 2.19
N CYS A 86 -8.31 9.28 1.15
CA CYS A 86 -9.67 9.80 1.28
C CYS A 86 -10.52 8.94 2.25
N VAL A 87 -10.38 7.61 2.19
CA VAL A 87 -11.09 6.70 3.11
C VAL A 87 -10.62 6.89 4.56
N MET A 88 -9.31 7.08 4.78
CA MET A 88 -8.80 7.40 6.13
C MET A 88 -9.34 8.74 6.64
N ALA A 89 -9.29 9.79 5.81
CA ALA A 89 -9.80 11.11 6.17
C ALA A 89 -11.30 11.06 6.50
N TYR A 90 -12.08 10.32 5.72
CA TYR A 90 -13.50 10.09 5.99
C TYR A 90 -13.73 9.33 7.29
N GLY A 91 -12.91 8.32 7.58
CA GLY A 91 -12.93 7.60 8.85
C GLY A 91 -12.71 8.56 10.03
N ILE A 92 -11.66 9.39 9.96
CA ILE A 92 -11.34 10.37 11.02
C ILE A 92 -12.46 11.39 11.22
N LEU A 93 -13.08 11.89 10.16
CA LEU A 93 -14.17 12.87 10.26
C LEU A 93 -15.48 12.31 10.84
N ARG A 94 -15.64 10.98 10.90
CA ARG A 94 -16.85 10.30 11.41
C ARG A 94 -16.73 9.71 12.81
N GLY A 95 -15.53 9.72 13.41
CA GLY A 95 -15.28 9.32 14.80
C GLY A 95 -15.07 10.51 15.70
#